data_AF-A0A239PBA3-F1
#
_entry.id   AF-A0A239PBA3-F1
#
_cell.length_a   1.000
_cell.length_b   1.000
_cell.length_c   1.000
_cell.angle_alpha   90.00
_cell.angle_beta   90.00
_cell.angle_gamma   90.00
#
_symmetry.space_group_name_H-M   'P 1'
#
loop_
_entity.id
_entity.type
_entity.pdbx_description
1 polymer ?
#
loop_
_entity_poly.entity_id
_entity_poly.type
_entity_poly.pdbx_seq_one_letter_code
_entity_poly.pdbx_strand_id
1 'polypeptide(L)'
;MFDGDLPCHPIGVDGARRYGPAMTLVDWRAGPDLLASILHQHGQAPDAITDTMAAWAAFAEFAQTKVAGIDTQPDSDSDGFILQWGRWSWHDHRPSMSFTRQVAVPCEDGQFEGLVELWQIELVLFYEDSGVLSSHSDQDTGFHFPNGDEEWQAALAEAQDFPPFQAVAKTAPVSSSLTLEHAD
;
A
#
# COMPACT_ATOMS: atom_id res chain seq x y z
N MET A 1 41.03 -14.95 -64.74
CA MET A 1 40.57 -13.55 -64.83
C MET A 1 40.32 -13.14 -63.38
N PHE A 2 41.21 -12.33 -62.84
CA PHE A 2 41.18 -11.86 -61.45
C PHE A 2 40.21 -10.70 -61.29
N ASP A 3 39.84 -10.50 -60.01
CA ASP A 3 39.37 -9.27 -59.36
C ASP A 3 37.90 -8.86 -59.45
N GLY A 4 37.33 -8.68 -58.26
CA GLY A 4 35.99 -8.19 -57.99
C GLY A 4 35.60 -8.30 -56.52
N ASP A 5 36.54 -8.04 -55.60
CA ASP A 5 36.32 -7.83 -54.16
C ASP A 5 35.64 -6.47 -53.96
N LEU A 6 34.44 -6.42 -53.34
CA LEU A 6 33.90 -5.25 -52.64
C LEU A 6 32.84 -5.71 -51.59
N PRO A 7 32.68 -4.97 -50.49
CA PRO A 7 32.75 -5.56 -49.15
C PRO A 7 31.40 -5.76 -48.47
N CYS A 8 31.35 -6.73 -47.56
CA CYS A 8 30.36 -6.84 -46.50
C CYS A 8 30.45 -5.60 -45.60
N HIS A 9 29.46 -4.72 -45.67
CA HIS A 9 29.22 -3.75 -44.60
C HIS A 9 28.58 -4.46 -43.40
N PRO A 10 29.18 -4.39 -42.20
CA PRO A 10 28.46 -4.74 -40.98
C PRO A 10 27.44 -3.63 -40.70
N ILE A 11 26.15 -3.97 -40.74
CA ILE A 11 25.12 -3.12 -40.14
C ILE A 11 25.38 -3.15 -38.63
N GLY A 12 25.69 -1.96 -38.11
CA GLY A 12 26.05 -1.72 -36.73
C GLY A 12 25.06 -2.36 -35.75
N VAL A 13 25.63 -3.19 -34.89
CA VAL A 13 25.16 -3.37 -33.52
C VAL A 13 25.31 -2.03 -32.81
N ASP A 14 24.25 -1.23 -32.79
CA ASP A 14 24.12 -0.24 -31.71
C ASP A 14 22.64 0.04 -31.44
N GLY A 15 22.21 -0.48 -30.30
CA GLY A 15 20.84 -0.44 -29.84
C GLY A 15 20.84 -0.97 -28.43
N ALA A 16 21.74 -0.44 -27.60
CA ALA A 16 21.68 -0.59 -26.17
C ALA A 16 20.27 -0.17 -25.73
N ARG A 17 19.39 -1.17 -25.51
CA ARG A 17 18.24 -0.98 -24.65
C ARG A 17 18.82 -0.51 -23.34
N ARG A 18 18.69 0.78 -23.07
CA ARG A 18 18.84 1.33 -21.74
C ARG A 18 17.76 0.63 -20.92
N TYR A 19 18.14 -0.50 -20.30
CA TYR A 19 17.48 -0.91 -19.08
C TYR A 19 17.65 0.28 -18.15
N GLY A 20 16.56 1.02 -17.92
CA GLY A 20 16.50 1.92 -16.78
C GLY A 20 16.90 1.12 -15.53
N PRO A 21 17.39 1.79 -14.48
CA PRO A 21 17.72 1.09 -13.25
C PRO A 21 16.53 0.21 -12.89
N ALA A 22 16.77 -1.10 -12.74
CA ALA A 22 15.76 -2.00 -12.20
C ALA A 22 15.40 -1.39 -10.84
N MET A 23 14.23 -0.75 -10.78
CA MET A 23 13.66 -0.35 -9.51
C MET A 23 13.49 -1.66 -8.75
N THR A 24 14.33 -1.87 -7.75
CA THR A 24 14.21 -3.03 -6.87
C THR A 24 12.85 -2.90 -6.20
N LEU A 25 11.90 -3.72 -6.64
CA LEU A 25 10.60 -3.83 -6.01
C LEU A 25 10.78 -4.44 -4.62
N VAL A 26 10.00 -3.95 -3.66
CA VAL A 26 10.02 -4.46 -2.29
C VAL A 26 9.11 -5.69 -2.22
N ASP A 27 9.58 -6.81 -1.67
CA ASP A 27 8.73 -7.98 -1.45
C ASP A 27 7.56 -7.61 -0.52
N TRP A 28 6.34 -8.03 -0.83
CA TRP A 28 5.16 -7.67 -0.03
C TRP A 28 5.27 -8.07 1.44
N ARG A 29 6.01 -9.15 1.75
CA ARG A 29 6.25 -9.60 3.14
C ARG A 29 7.06 -8.61 3.96
N ALA A 30 7.86 -7.78 3.29
CA ALA A 30 8.59 -6.67 3.92
C ALA A 30 7.73 -5.40 4.05
N GLY A 31 6.44 -5.46 3.71
CA GLY A 31 5.51 -4.33 3.78
C GLY A 31 5.48 -3.62 5.14
N PRO A 32 5.36 -4.33 6.28
CA PRO A 32 5.40 -3.71 7.60
C PRO A 32 6.72 -2.99 7.88
N ASP A 33 7.86 -3.62 7.55
CA ASP A 33 9.18 -3.01 7.77
C ASP A 33 9.37 -1.76 6.89
N LEU A 34 8.85 -1.78 5.66
CA LEU A 34 8.85 -0.63 4.77
C LEU A 34 7.98 0.51 5.33
N LEU A 35 6.74 0.23 5.72
CA LEU A 35 5.86 1.24 6.31
C LEU A 35 6.45 1.79 7.62
N ALA A 36 7.05 0.94 8.45
CA ALA A 36 7.77 1.37 9.64
C ALA A 36 8.94 2.31 9.30
N SER A 37 9.72 2.00 8.26
CA SER A 37 10.80 2.88 7.80
C SER A 37 10.27 4.24 7.32
N ILE A 38 9.16 4.26 6.57
CA ILE A 38 8.54 5.50 6.06
C ILE A 38 7.97 6.32 7.24
N LEU A 39 7.29 5.69 8.20
CA LEU A 39 6.81 6.36 9.41
C LEU A 39 7.95 7.10 10.14
N HIS A 40 9.12 6.47 10.28
CA HIS A 40 10.28 7.12 10.88
C HIS A 40 10.78 8.33 10.08
N GLN A 41 10.72 8.29 8.74
CA GLN A 41 11.07 9.43 7.88
C GLN A 41 10.09 10.60 8.08
N HIS A 42 8.84 10.30 8.40
CA HIS A 42 7.80 11.28 8.80
C HIS A 42 7.82 11.59 10.31
N GLY A 43 8.85 11.15 11.04
CA GLY A 43 9.05 11.47 12.45
C GLY A 43 8.13 10.72 13.42
N GLN A 44 7.50 9.63 12.97
CA GLN A 44 6.62 8.79 13.78
C GLN A 44 7.30 7.45 14.09
N ALA A 45 7.10 6.93 15.30
CA ALA A 45 7.44 5.55 15.64
C ALA A 45 6.19 4.67 15.46
N PRO A 46 6.27 3.48 14.85
CA PRO A 46 5.11 2.64 14.54
C PRO A 46 4.25 2.25 15.76
N ASP A 47 4.88 2.11 16.93
CA ASP A 47 4.24 1.76 18.21
C ASP A 47 3.86 2.97 19.06
N ALA A 48 4.21 4.18 18.64
CA ALA A 48 3.98 5.43 19.37
C ALA A 48 3.70 6.61 18.43
N ILE A 49 2.71 6.45 17.54
CA ILE A 49 2.25 7.51 16.64
C ILE A 49 1.54 8.61 17.44
N THR A 50 1.94 9.86 17.21
CA THR A 50 1.38 11.05 17.88
C THR A 50 0.69 12.01 16.92
N ASP A 51 0.89 11.85 15.61
CA ASP A 51 0.31 12.71 14.58
C ASP A 51 -0.39 11.87 13.49
N THR A 52 -1.72 11.97 13.46
CA THR A 52 -2.58 11.27 12.50
C THR A 52 -2.28 11.68 11.05
N MET A 53 -2.00 12.96 10.80
CA MET A 53 -1.69 13.45 9.45
C MET A 53 -0.33 12.97 8.97
N ALA A 54 0.67 12.92 9.86
CA ALA A 54 1.98 12.36 9.54
C ALA A 54 1.89 10.84 9.26
N ALA A 55 1.11 10.11 10.05
CA ALA A 55 0.84 8.70 9.81
C ALA A 55 0.12 8.46 8.46
N TRP A 56 -0.85 9.30 8.13
CA TRP A 56 -1.53 9.27 6.85
C TRP A 56 -0.58 9.55 5.67
N ALA A 57 0.26 10.57 5.77
CA ALA A 57 1.24 10.89 4.74
C ALA A 57 2.23 9.73 4.50
N ALA A 58 2.71 9.11 5.59
CA ALA A 58 3.55 7.92 5.52
C ALA A 58 2.82 6.74 4.86
N PHE A 59 1.57 6.49 5.23
CA PHE A 59 0.76 5.45 4.62
C PHE A 59 0.50 5.72 3.13
N ALA A 60 0.16 6.96 2.75
CA ALA A 60 -0.08 7.35 1.36
C ALA A 60 1.17 7.16 0.49
N GLU A 61 2.36 7.41 1.02
CA GLU A 61 3.64 7.12 0.35
C GLU A 61 3.88 5.61 0.23
N PHE A 62 3.65 4.86 1.32
CA PHE A 62 3.77 3.41 1.33
C PHE A 62 2.81 2.74 0.33
N ALA A 63 1.54 3.14 0.31
CA ALA A 63 0.50 2.60 -0.55
C ALA A 63 0.85 2.71 -2.04
N GLN A 64 1.57 3.76 -2.43
CA GLN A 64 2.03 3.98 -3.80
C GLN A 64 3.36 3.30 -4.14
N THR A 65 4.02 2.70 -3.15
CA THR A 65 5.26 1.97 -3.41
C THR A 65 4.94 0.68 -4.15
N LYS A 66 5.65 0.41 -5.25
CA LYS A 66 5.49 -0.82 -6.01
C LYS A 66 6.05 -2.01 -5.24
N VAL A 67 5.22 -3.01 -5.03
CA VAL A 67 5.58 -4.26 -4.35
C VAL A 67 5.75 -5.41 -5.34
N ALA A 68 6.56 -6.39 -4.97
CA ALA A 68 6.77 -7.63 -5.69
C ALA A 68 6.06 -8.80 -5.00
N GLY A 69 5.87 -9.89 -5.76
CA GLY A 69 5.32 -11.14 -5.24
C GLY A 69 3.79 -11.15 -5.12
N ILE A 70 3.11 -10.17 -5.72
CA ILE A 70 1.65 -10.09 -5.80
C ILE A 70 1.17 -10.57 -7.18
N ASP A 71 -0.11 -10.90 -7.30
CA ASP A 71 -0.72 -11.19 -8.59
C ASP A 71 -0.75 -9.92 -9.45
N THR A 72 -0.41 -10.07 -10.73
CA THR A 72 -0.28 -8.95 -11.67
C THR A 72 -1.18 -9.14 -12.89
N GLN A 73 -2.22 -9.96 -12.78
CA GLN A 73 -3.16 -10.12 -13.87
C GLN A 73 -3.87 -8.79 -14.15
N PRO A 74 -4.07 -8.43 -15.43
CA PRO A 74 -4.88 -7.27 -15.79
C PRO A 74 -6.27 -7.37 -15.14
N ASP A 75 -6.81 -6.24 -14.66
CA ASP A 75 -8.13 -6.14 -14.02
C ASP A 75 -8.30 -6.94 -12.72
N SER A 76 -7.18 -7.32 -12.07
CA SER A 76 -7.23 -8.00 -10.78
C SER A 76 -7.28 -7.00 -9.62
N ASP A 77 -8.13 -7.27 -8.63
CA ASP A 77 -8.22 -6.55 -7.35
C ASP A 77 -7.02 -6.91 -6.44
N SER A 78 -5.81 -6.84 -6.99
CA SER A 78 -4.61 -7.44 -6.41
C SER A 78 -3.77 -6.50 -5.57
N ASP A 79 -3.98 -5.20 -5.69
CA ASP A 79 -3.26 -4.19 -4.92
C ASP A 79 -4.18 -3.00 -4.68
N GLY A 80 -4.62 -2.86 -3.44
CA GLY A 80 -5.60 -1.87 -3.07
C GLY A 80 -5.47 -1.43 -1.63
N PHE A 81 -6.32 -0.50 -1.23
CA PHE A 81 -6.34 -0.02 0.13
C PHE A 81 -7.75 0.33 0.60
N ILE A 82 -7.90 0.40 1.92
CA ILE A 82 -9.13 0.78 2.60
C ILE A 82 -8.79 1.58 3.86
N LEU A 83 -9.68 2.50 4.19
CA LEU A 83 -9.68 3.20 5.47
C LEU A 83 -10.91 2.75 6.24
N GLN A 84 -10.72 2.29 7.47
CA GLN A 84 -11.82 1.86 8.33
C GLN A 84 -11.80 2.63 9.64
N TRP A 85 -12.97 2.91 10.20
CA TRP A 85 -13.11 3.58 11.48
C TRP A 85 -14.26 3.00 12.27
N GLY A 86 -14.17 3.09 13.59
CA GLY A 86 -15.24 2.62 14.47
C GLY A 86 -14.73 1.94 15.72
N ARG A 87 -15.55 1.05 16.28
CA ARG A 87 -15.31 0.30 17.51
C ARG A 87 -15.44 -1.21 17.28
N TRP A 88 -14.50 -1.73 16.51
CA TRP A 88 -14.52 -3.12 16.08
C TRP A 88 -14.18 -4.09 17.21
N SER A 89 -14.80 -5.28 17.19
CA SER A 89 -14.60 -6.30 18.23
C SER A 89 -13.18 -6.85 18.27
N TRP A 90 -12.51 -6.92 17.12
CA TRP A 90 -11.11 -7.33 17.01
C TRP A 90 -10.11 -6.25 17.47
N HIS A 91 -10.60 -5.07 17.84
CA HIS A 91 -9.85 -3.94 18.39
C HIS A 91 -10.27 -3.61 19.83
N ASP A 92 -10.75 -4.62 20.57
CA ASP A 92 -11.26 -4.48 21.95
C ASP A 92 -12.36 -3.40 22.10
N HIS A 93 -13.10 -3.12 21.01
CA HIS A 93 -14.10 -2.04 20.94
C HIS A 93 -13.58 -0.63 21.26
N ARG A 94 -12.26 -0.44 21.14
CA ARG A 94 -11.63 0.88 21.24
C ARG A 94 -11.95 1.71 19.98
N PRO A 95 -12.16 3.03 20.10
CA PRO A 95 -12.23 3.89 18.92
C PRO A 95 -10.94 3.80 18.12
N SER A 96 -11.04 3.37 16.87
CA SER A 96 -9.89 3.17 16.00
C SER A 96 -10.11 3.74 14.62
N MET A 97 -8.99 4.06 13.97
CA MET A 97 -8.89 4.29 12.53
C MET A 97 -7.78 3.39 11.99
N SER A 98 -8.08 2.56 11.00
CA SER A 98 -7.09 1.72 10.35
C SER A 98 -6.83 2.17 8.92
N PHE A 99 -5.56 2.10 8.53
CA PHE A 99 -5.06 2.30 7.18
C PHE A 99 -4.54 0.95 6.70
N THR A 100 -5.23 0.34 5.74
CA THR A 100 -4.93 -1.03 5.32
C THR A 100 -4.60 -1.04 3.84
N ARG A 101 -3.44 -1.61 3.48
CA ARG A 101 -3.15 -2.01 2.11
C ARG A 101 -3.37 -3.51 1.99
N GLN A 102 -4.19 -3.92 1.04
CA GLN A 102 -4.44 -5.32 0.73
C GLN A 102 -3.70 -5.70 -0.55
N VAL A 103 -3.08 -6.88 -0.52
CA VAL A 103 -2.42 -7.48 -1.67
C VAL A 103 -2.91 -8.89 -1.92
N ALA A 104 -3.12 -9.25 -3.18
CA ALA A 104 -3.39 -10.62 -3.61
C ALA A 104 -2.07 -11.32 -3.96
N VAL A 105 -1.82 -12.48 -3.37
CA VAL A 105 -0.57 -13.24 -3.52
C VAL A 105 -0.90 -14.58 -4.15
N PRO A 106 -0.20 -15.01 -5.23
CA PRO A 106 -0.45 -16.32 -5.83
C PRO A 106 -0.24 -17.46 -4.83
N CYS A 107 -1.19 -18.39 -4.74
CA CYS A 107 -1.04 -19.57 -3.87
C CYS A 107 0.16 -20.42 -4.31
N GLU A 108 1.06 -20.75 -3.38
CA GLU A 108 2.27 -21.54 -3.67
C GLU A 108 1.95 -23.00 -4.04
N ASP A 109 0.81 -23.53 -3.60
CA ASP A 109 0.47 -24.95 -3.70
C ASP A 109 0.02 -25.42 -5.10
N GLY A 110 -0.07 -24.52 -6.09
CA GLY A 110 -0.10 -24.86 -7.52
C GLY A 110 -1.20 -25.81 -8.01
N GLN A 111 -2.16 -26.19 -7.17
CA GLN A 111 -3.21 -27.15 -7.54
C GLN A 111 -4.30 -26.51 -8.42
N PHE A 112 -4.40 -25.18 -8.42
CA PHE A 112 -5.31 -24.42 -9.27
C PHE A 112 -4.62 -23.13 -9.72
N GLU A 113 -4.36 -23.02 -11.02
CA GLU A 113 -3.90 -21.76 -11.62
C GLU A 113 -4.94 -20.67 -11.35
N GLY A 114 -4.49 -19.51 -10.84
CA GLY A 114 -5.34 -18.35 -10.59
C GLY A 114 -5.96 -18.23 -9.20
N LEU A 115 -5.62 -19.12 -8.24
CA LEU A 115 -5.94 -18.88 -6.83
C LEU A 115 -4.96 -17.89 -6.21
N VAL A 116 -5.51 -16.94 -5.45
CA VAL A 116 -4.76 -15.94 -4.69
C VAL A 116 -5.16 -15.98 -3.22
N GLU A 117 -4.20 -15.71 -2.34
CA GLU A 117 -4.40 -15.41 -0.93
C GLU A 117 -4.38 -13.89 -0.75
N LEU A 118 -5.32 -13.38 0.03
CA LEU A 118 -5.37 -11.96 0.36
C LEU A 118 -4.59 -11.73 1.66
N TRP A 119 -3.68 -10.76 1.62
CA TRP A 119 -2.87 -10.35 2.76
C TRP A 119 -3.05 -8.86 3.01
N GLN A 120 -3.07 -8.45 4.27
CA GLN A 120 -3.29 -7.07 4.69
C GLN A 120 -2.11 -6.57 5.52
N ILE A 121 -1.55 -5.44 5.09
CA ILE A 121 -0.64 -4.63 5.88
C ILE A 121 -1.49 -3.53 6.52
N GLU A 122 -1.71 -3.61 7.82
CA GLU A 122 -2.63 -2.72 8.53
C GLU A 122 -1.87 -1.87 9.57
N LEU A 123 -2.07 -0.55 9.50
CA LEU A 123 -1.72 0.38 10.56
C LEU A 123 -2.99 0.85 11.27
N VAL A 124 -3.14 0.46 12.54
CA VAL A 124 -4.27 0.87 13.38
C VAL A 124 -3.84 1.99 14.33
N LEU A 125 -4.59 3.09 14.33
CA LEU A 125 -4.49 4.18 15.28
C LEU A 125 -5.65 4.09 16.26
N PHE A 126 -5.36 4.06 17.56
CA PHE A 126 -6.38 4.04 18.59
C PHE A 126 -6.49 5.41 19.25
N TYR A 127 -7.71 5.85 19.53
CA TYR A 127 -7.97 7.14 20.14
C TYR A 127 -8.57 6.98 21.55
N GLU A 128 -8.43 8.01 22.37
CA GLU A 128 -9.26 8.09 23.58
C GLU A 128 -10.74 8.10 23.20
N ASP A 129 -11.59 7.74 24.16
CA ASP A 129 -13.04 7.81 24.06
C ASP A 129 -13.55 9.27 24.10
N SER A 130 -12.94 10.11 23.28
CA SER A 130 -13.33 11.48 23.01
C SER A 130 -14.31 11.48 21.84
N GLY A 131 -15.22 12.47 21.84
CA GLY A 131 -16.38 12.54 20.95
C GLY A 131 -16.11 12.45 19.43
N VAL A 132 -14.85 12.49 19.02
CA VAL A 132 -14.37 12.68 17.65
C VAL A 132 -14.75 11.51 16.73
N LEU A 133 -14.48 10.27 17.13
CA LEU A 133 -14.89 9.08 16.35
C LEU A 133 -16.25 8.53 16.79
N SER A 134 -16.63 8.71 18.07
CA SER A 134 -17.88 8.17 18.60
C SER A 134 -19.15 8.77 17.98
N SER A 135 -19.04 9.90 17.26
CA SER A 135 -20.15 10.50 16.51
C SER A 135 -20.36 9.88 15.12
N HIS A 136 -19.48 8.98 14.69
CA HIS A 136 -19.56 8.31 13.40
C HIS A 136 -19.95 6.84 13.58
N SER A 137 -20.74 6.30 12.65
CA SER A 137 -21.00 4.86 12.57
C SER A 137 -19.72 4.12 12.21
N ASP A 138 -19.60 2.89 12.71
CA ASP A 138 -18.55 1.95 12.30
C ASP A 138 -18.69 1.69 10.78
N GLN A 139 -17.67 2.09 10.02
CA GLN A 139 -17.74 2.10 8.56
C GLN A 139 -16.33 2.22 7.95
N ASP A 140 -16.28 2.19 6.62
CA ASP A 140 -15.07 2.26 5.82
C ASP A 140 -15.29 3.04 4.52
N THR A 141 -14.20 3.29 3.79
CA THR A 141 -14.23 3.95 2.47
C THR A 141 -14.72 3.04 1.34
N GLY A 142 -14.83 1.73 1.58
CA GLY A 142 -14.74 0.71 0.55
C GLY A 142 -13.30 0.51 0.08
N PHE A 143 -13.02 -0.67 -0.49
CA PHE A 143 -11.73 -0.93 -1.11
C PHE A 143 -11.57 -0.13 -2.40
N HIS A 144 -10.41 0.49 -2.54
CA HIS A 144 -9.94 1.10 -3.77
C HIS A 144 -8.84 0.22 -4.37
N PHE A 145 -8.95 -0.11 -5.67
CA PHE A 145 -7.95 -0.86 -6.44
C PHE A 145 -7.46 -0.02 -7.63
N PRO A 146 -6.59 0.98 -7.40
CA PRO A 146 -6.22 1.94 -8.44
C PRO A 146 -5.25 1.34 -9.46
N ASN A 147 -5.51 1.56 -10.75
CA ASN A 147 -4.74 1.02 -11.87
C ASN A 147 -3.71 2.03 -12.42
N GLY A 148 -2.96 2.68 -11.53
CA GLY A 148 -1.87 3.59 -11.90
C GLY A 148 -1.71 4.78 -10.95
N ASP A 149 -0.58 5.48 -11.07
CA ASP A 149 -0.17 6.53 -10.13
C ASP A 149 -1.22 7.65 -9.97
N GLU A 150 -1.90 8.05 -11.05
CA GLU A 150 -2.94 9.10 -11.00
C GLU A 150 -4.19 8.65 -10.22
N GLU A 151 -4.63 7.41 -10.41
CA GLU A 151 -5.78 6.86 -9.69
C GLU A 151 -5.46 6.66 -8.21
N TRP A 152 -4.22 6.24 -7.89
CA TRP A 152 -3.73 6.15 -6.52
C TRP A 152 -3.80 7.51 -5.82
N GLN A 153 -3.27 8.56 -6.45
CA GLN A 153 -3.28 9.91 -5.89
C GLN A 153 -4.71 10.44 -5.70
N ALA A 154 -5.60 10.18 -6.64
CA ALA A 154 -7.00 10.57 -6.54
C ALA A 154 -7.73 9.86 -5.39
N ALA A 155 -7.57 8.53 -5.29
CA ALA A 155 -8.21 7.73 -4.24
C ALA A 155 -7.69 8.11 -2.84
N LEU A 156 -6.39 8.35 -2.68
CA LEU A 156 -5.82 8.81 -1.42
C LEU A 156 -6.33 10.22 -1.05
N ALA A 157 -6.44 11.14 -2.01
CA ALA A 157 -7.02 12.46 -1.75
C ALA A 157 -8.48 12.35 -1.30
N GLU A 158 -9.28 11.50 -1.96
CA GLU A 158 -10.67 11.25 -1.59
C GLU A 158 -10.79 10.65 -0.18
N ALA A 159 -9.98 9.63 0.13
CA ALA A 159 -9.95 8.97 1.44
C ALA A 159 -9.63 9.96 2.58
N GLN A 160 -8.73 10.90 2.34
CA GLN A 160 -8.40 11.96 3.29
C GLN A 160 -9.59 12.89 3.57
N ASP A 161 -10.47 13.13 2.59
CA ASP A 161 -11.60 14.06 2.72
C ASP A 161 -12.80 13.46 3.47
N PHE A 162 -12.76 12.17 3.84
CA PHE A 162 -13.83 11.54 4.62
C PHE A 162 -14.01 12.22 6.00
N PRO A 163 -15.26 12.54 6.41
CA PRO A 163 -15.51 13.25 7.67
C PRO A 163 -14.88 12.61 8.93
N PRO A 164 -14.89 11.27 9.11
CA PRO A 164 -14.21 10.62 10.23
C PRO A 164 -12.70 10.89 10.26
N PHE A 165 -12.02 10.85 9.11
CA PHE A 165 -10.60 11.17 9.00
C PHE A 165 -10.34 12.63 9.41
N GLN A 166 -11.13 13.56 8.86
CA GLN A 166 -11.03 14.99 9.19
C GLN A 166 -11.28 15.27 10.68
N ALA A 167 -12.13 14.49 11.33
CA ALA A 167 -12.39 14.61 12.75
C ALA A 167 -11.13 14.28 13.57
N VAL A 168 -10.41 13.21 13.23
CA VAL A 168 -9.22 12.76 13.97
C VAL A 168 -7.90 13.38 13.50
N ALA A 169 -7.88 14.07 12.37
CA ALA A 169 -6.66 14.62 11.76
C ALA A 169 -5.79 15.46 12.73
N LYS A 170 -6.40 16.16 13.69
CA LYS A 170 -5.70 16.99 14.69
C LYS A 170 -5.62 16.35 16.09
N THR A 171 -6.07 15.12 16.21
CA THR A 171 -6.12 14.36 17.45
C THR A 171 -4.96 13.38 17.47
N ALA A 172 -4.20 13.37 18.56
CA ALA A 172 -3.14 12.40 18.75
C ALA A 172 -3.74 11.03 19.12
N PRO A 173 -3.35 9.94 18.45
CA PRO A 173 -3.65 8.59 18.91
C PRO A 173 -3.03 8.34 20.30
N VAL A 174 -3.65 7.47 21.10
CA VAL A 174 -3.11 7.01 22.39
C VAL A 174 -2.19 5.81 22.25
N SER A 175 -2.36 5.04 21.19
CA SER A 175 -1.51 3.91 20.83
C SER A 175 -1.71 3.58 19.36
N SER A 176 -0.78 2.81 18.79
CA SER A 176 -0.89 2.30 17.43
C SER A 176 -0.45 0.83 17.35
N SER A 177 -0.84 0.15 16.29
CA SER A 177 -0.41 -1.21 15.97
C SER A 177 -0.15 -1.33 14.48
N LEU A 178 0.92 -2.03 14.11
CA LEU A 178 1.26 -2.32 12.71
C LEU A 178 1.37 -3.83 12.55
N THR A 179 0.59 -4.40 11.64
CA THR A 179 0.47 -5.86 11.45
C THR A 179 0.60 -6.26 9.98
N LEU A 180 0.90 -7.53 9.78
CA LEU A 180 0.73 -8.24 8.52
C LEU A 180 -0.09 -9.49 8.81
N GLU A 181 -1.25 -9.60 8.20
CA GLU A 181 -2.18 -10.69 8.44
C GLU A 181 -2.79 -11.22 7.15
N HIS A 182 -3.18 -12.48 7.18
CA HIS A 182 -3.99 -13.07 6.13
C HIS A 182 -5.42 -12.54 6.27
N ALA A 183 -6.02 -12.09 5.18
CA ALA A 183 -7.41 -11.67 5.16
C ALA A 183 -8.31 -12.90 5.08
N ASP A 184 -9.20 -13.08 6.06
CA ASP A 184 -10.14 -14.20 6.16
C ASP A 184 -11.27 -14.17 5.12
#